data_AF-A0A3M9N1L0-F1
#
_entry.id   AF-A0A3M9N1L0-F1
#
_cell.length_a   1.000
_cell.length_b   1.000
_cell.length_c   1.000
_cell.angle_alpha   90.00
_cell.angle_beta   90.00
_cell.angle_gamma   90.00
#
_symmetry.space_group_name_H-M   'P 1'
#
loop_
_entity.id
_entity.type
_entity.pdbx_description
1 polymer ?
#
loop_
_entity_poly.entity_id
_entity_poly.type
_entity_poly.pdbx_seq_one_letter_code
_entity_poly.pdbx_strand_id
1 'polypeptide(L)'
;MGFFSSKKKAAAYTGFTWLSRDIHSHLLPGIDDGSPDVETSLQLLKSLQDAGIREFICTPHVIGDMFRNTPETINNALEKLQKAARQNGLEVELSAAAEYMLDDHFMGLLRSKEPLMTLTHNYILTELSYSSAPSKLEEISFEISVNNYQPLMAHPERYPYYHKNYEAYSRLKELGFLLQVNLLSLTGYYGKSVAKAAKYILDNGLADFVGTDLHHFKHLNVLTDTQSIALFEKYLGDRVFNEFRG
;
A
#
# COMPACT_ATOMS: atom_id res chain seq x y z
N MET A 1 35.20 -36.24 -23.57
CA MET A 1 33.99 -35.53 -24.03
C MET A 1 32.98 -35.62 -22.89
N GLY A 2 32.84 -34.67 -21.97
CA GLY A 2 32.55 -33.26 -22.21
C GLY A 2 31.04 -33.01 -22.06
N PHE A 3 30.44 -33.39 -20.93
CA PHE A 3 29.03 -33.06 -20.63
C PHE A 3 28.97 -31.71 -19.92
N PHE A 4 28.87 -30.64 -20.70
CA PHE A 4 28.49 -29.33 -20.19
C PHE A 4 26.98 -29.34 -19.91
N SER A 5 26.62 -29.47 -18.63
CA SER A 5 25.29 -29.10 -18.16
C SER A 5 25.21 -27.57 -18.18
N SER A 6 24.48 -27.01 -19.15
CA SER A 6 24.13 -25.60 -19.15
C SER A 6 23.17 -25.33 -18.00
N LYS A 7 23.67 -24.82 -16.88
CA LYS A 7 22.82 -24.13 -15.92
C LYS A 7 22.14 -22.98 -16.67
N LYS A 8 20.83 -23.07 -16.91
CA LYS A 8 20.01 -21.91 -17.28
C LYS A 8 20.16 -20.89 -16.15
N LYS A 9 20.96 -19.85 -16.35
CA LYS A 9 20.81 -18.61 -15.60
C LYS A 9 19.47 -18.01 -16.00
N ALA A 10 18.43 -18.24 -15.22
CA ALA A 10 17.27 -17.37 -15.25
C ALA A 10 17.60 -16.16 -14.37
N ALA A 11 18.08 -15.09 -14.99
CA ALA A 11 18.16 -13.75 -14.42
C ALA A 11 17.89 -12.79 -15.60
N ALA A 12 16.97 -11.84 -15.57
CA ALA A 12 16.11 -11.34 -14.49
C ALA A 12 14.72 -11.01 -15.08
N TYR A 13 13.64 -11.47 -14.43
CA TYR A 13 12.35 -10.82 -14.62
C TYR A 13 12.36 -9.61 -13.69
N THR A 14 12.37 -8.40 -14.22
CA THR A 14 12.23 -7.18 -13.43
C THR A 14 10.89 -6.58 -13.78
N GLY A 15 9.80 -7.22 -13.32
CA GLY A 15 8.44 -6.77 -13.63
C GLY A 15 8.21 -5.31 -13.22
N PHE A 16 8.77 -4.90 -12.09
CA PHE A 16 8.79 -3.52 -11.63
C PHE A 16 10.17 -2.93 -11.86
N THR A 17 10.36 -2.24 -12.99
CA THR A 17 11.58 -1.45 -13.27
C THR A 17 11.50 -0.02 -12.75
N TRP A 18 10.28 0.48 -12.55
CA TRP A 18 9.96 1.86 -12.17
C TRP A 18 9.53 2.01 -10.69
N LEU A 19 9.45 0.89 -9.95
CA LEU A 19 9.04 0.86 -8.55
C LEU A 19 9.96 -0.04 -7.72
N SER A 20 10.77 0.54 -6.84
CA SER A 20 11.64 -0.20 -5.92
C SER A 20 11.04 -0.35 -4.52
N ARG A 21 10.16 0.58 -4.12
CA ARG A 21 9.54 0.65 -2.81
C ARG A 21 8.02 0.51 -2.88
N ASP A 22 7.48 -0.44 -2.14
CA ASP A 22 6.05 -0.52 -1.87
C ASP A 22 5.73 0.08 -0.50
N ILE A 23 4.75 0.98 -0.47
CA ILE A 23 4.36 1.72 0.74
C ILE A 23 3.03 1.27 1.33
N HIS A 24 2.37 0.29 0.70
CA HIS A 24 1.08 -0.20 1.15
C HIS A 24 0.98 -1.69 0.87
N SER A 25 1.12 -2.51 1.92
CA SER A 25 0.97 -3.96 1.85
C SER A 25 0.66 -4.60 3.21
N HIS A 26 -0.04 -5.74 3.18
CA HIS A 26 -0.48 -6.49 4.36
C HIS A 26 0.37 -7.76 4.52
N LEU A 27 1.69 -7.54 4.55
CA LEU A 27 2.69 -8.60 4.61
C LEU A 27 3.01 -9.07 6.04
N LEU A 28 2.63 -8.30 7.06
CA LEU A 28 2.90 -8.67 8.45
C LEU A 28 2.04 -9.87 8.86
N PRO A 29 2.64 -10.93 9.41
CA PRO A 29 1.96 -12.21 9.57
C PRO A 29 0.97 -12.22 10.74
N GLY A 30 -0.29 -12.54 10.45
CA GLY A 30 -1.31 -12.94 11.42
C GLY A 30 -1.88 -11.80 12.25
N ILE A 31 -1.85 -10.56 11.76
CA ILE A 31 -2.33 -9.39 12.49
C ILE A 31 -3.49 -8.65 11.80
N ASP A 32 -3.80 -8.98 10.54
CA ASP A 32 -4.97 -8.49 9.82
C ASP A 32 -5.47 -9.53 8.80
N ASP A 33 -6.19 -9.11 7.76
CA ASP A 33 -6.71 -9.95 6.68
C ASP A 33 -5.71 -10.21 5.53
N GLY A 34 -4.46 -9.78 5.69
CA GLY A 34 -3.36 -10.08 4.77
C GLY A 34 -2.75 -11.47 5.00
N SER A 35 -1.42 -11.49 5.15
CA SER A 35 -0.69 -12.74 5.33
C SER A 35 -1.04 -13.42 6.66
N PRO A 36 -1.47 -14.70 6.66
CA PRO A 36 -1.86 -15.40 7.89
C PRO A 36 -0.68 -15.85 8.75
N ASP A 37 0.50 -16.05 8.16
CA ASP A 37 1.67 -16.61 8.82
C ASP A 37 2.98 -16.18 8.15
N VAL A 38 4.09 -16.44 8.86
CA VAL A 38 5.44 -16.06 8.41
C VAL A 38 5.80 -16.77 7.09
N GLU A 39 5.38 -18.01 6.90
CA GLU A 39 5.71 -18.79 5.70
C GLU A 39 5.07 -18.18 4.45
N THR A 40 3.80 -17.79 4.56
CA THR A 40 3.07 -17.07 3.52
C THR A 40 3.74 -15.72 3.22
N SER A 41 4.08 -14.94 4.25
CA SER A 41 4.76 -13.65 4.07
C SER A 41 6.09 -13.78 3.34
N LEU A 42 6.88 -14.82 3.66
CA LEU A 42 8.16 -15.08 2.98
C LEU A 42 7.99 -15.40 1.51
N GLN A 43 6.98 -16.21 1.16
CA GLN A 43 6.69 -16.56 -0.24
C GLN A 43 6.22 -15.35 -1.04
N LEU A 44 5.37 -14.49 -0.44
CA LEU A 44 4.95 -13.23 -1.05
C LEU A 44 6.14 -12.28 -1.24
N LEU A 45 6.95 -12.03 -0.20
CA LEU A 45 8.14 -11.20 -0.28
C LEU A 45 9.14 -11.69 -1.31
N LYS A 46 9.40 -12.99 -1.35
CA LYS A 46 10.31 -13.58 -2.33
C LYS A 46 9.85 -13.30 -3.76
N SER A 47 8.56 -13.41 -4.02
CA SER A 47 7.98 -13.16 -5.34
C SER A 47 8.02 -11.68 -5.73
N LEU A 48 7.78 -10.77 -4.79
CA LEU A 48 7.90 -9.31 -5.02
C LEU A 48 9.36 -8.89 -5.24
N GLN A 49 10.29 -9.45 -4.47
CA GLN A 49 11.72 -9.27 -4.67
C GLN A 49 12.16 -9.74 -6.06
N ASP A 50 11.70 -10.92 -6.47
CA ASP A 50 11.97 -11.48 -7.79
C ASP A 50 11.28 -10.68 -8.90
N ALA A 51 10.25 -9.88 -8.58
CA ALA A 51 9.63 -8.93 -9.49
C ALA A 51 10.31 -7.55 -9.52
N GLY A 52 11.22 -7.24 -8.58
CA GLY A 52 12.01 -6.01 -8.57
C GLY A 52 11.78 -5.07 -7.37
N ILE A 53 10.77 -5.32 -6.54
CA ILE A 53 10.48 -4.49 -5.36
C ILE A 53 11.33 -4.98 -4.19
N ARG A 54 12.10 -4.10 -3.56
CA ARG A 54 13.05 -4.47 -2.50
C ARG A 54 12.80 -3.80 -1.16
N GLU A 55 12.07 -2.69 -1.16
CA GLU A 55 11.77 -1.94 0.06
C GLU A 55 10.27 -2.01 0.32
N PHE A 56 9.87 -2.38 1.54
CA PHE A 56 8.48 -2.53 1.93
C PHE A 56 8.21 -1.80 3.22
N ILE A 57 7.24 -0.89 3.18
CA ILE A 57 6.60 -0.34 4.37
C ILE A 57 5.28 -1.10 4.53
N CYS A 58 5.25 -2.04 5.47
CA CYS A 58 4.05 -2.85 5.72
C CYS A 58 3.03 -2.02 6.50
N THR A 59 1.77 -2.04 6.09
CA THR A 59 0.72 -1.14 6.59
C THR A 59 -0.49 -1.95 7.03
N PRO A 60 -0.36 -2.79 8.07
CA PRO A 60 -1.50 -3.55 8.55
C PRO A 60 -2.63 -2.62 8.99
N HIS A 61 -3.85 -3.13 8.91
CA HIS A 61 -5.04 -2.39 9.31
C HIS A 61 -5.03 -2.00 10.80
N VAL A 62 -5.43 -0.77 11.10
CA VAL A 62 -5.88 -0.33 12.42
C VAL A 62 -7.32 0.16 12.30
N ILE A 63 -8.25 -0.70 12.74
CA ILE A 63 -9.70 -0.48 12.64
C ILE A 63 -10.32 -0.79 14.00
N GLY A 64 -11.01 0.18 14.59
CA GLY A 64 -11.43 0.12 15.99
C GLY A 64 -12.24 -1.13 16.36
N ASP A 65 -13.09 -1.63 15.47
CA ASP A 65 -13.98 -2.76 15.76
C ASP A 65 -13.56 -4.07 15.10
N MET A 66 -12.44 -4.09 14.35
CA MET A 66 -12.02 -5.27 13.58
C MET A 66 -10.57 -5.66 13.83
N PHE A 67 -9.64 -4.70 13.70
CA PHE A 67 -8.21 -4.92 13.82
C PHE A 67 -7.61 -3.90 14.78
N ARG A 68 -7.60 -4.20 16.08
CA ARG A 68 -7.02 -3.33 17.13
C ARG A 68 -5.50 -3.47 17.23
N ASN A 69 -4.82 -3.39 16.09
CA ASN A 69 -3.36 -3.41 16.06
C ASN A 69 -2.81 -2.16 16.77
N THR A 70 -1.83 -2.39 17.63
CA THR A 70 -1.05 -1.37 18.34
C THR A 70 0.37 -1.32 17.80
N PRO A 71 1.14 -0.23 18.05
CA PRO A 71 2.55 -0.18 17.72
C PRO A 71 3.34 -1.41 18.22
N GLU A 72 3.00 -1.93 19.41
CA GLU A 72 3.63 -3.13 19.95
C GLU A 72 3.32 -4.37 19.09
N THR A 73 2.04 -4.62 18.77
CA THR A 73 1.67 -5.79 17.95
C THR A 73 2.28 -5.75 16.55
N ILE A 74 2.33 -4.56 15.94
CA ILE A 74 2.88 -4.34 14.61
C ILE A 74 4.39 -4.56 14.62
N ASN A 75 5.13 -3.96 15.57
CA ASN A 75 6.57 -4.13 15.67
C ASN A 75 6.96 -5.57 15.99
N ASN A 76 6.20 -6.27 16.84
CA ASN A 76 6.41 -7.69 17.11
C ASN A 76 6.24 -8.56 15.85
N ALA A 77 5.26 -8.27 15.00
CA ALA A 77 5.07 -8.97 13.72
C ALA A 77 6.18 -8.63 12.72
N LEU A 78 6.60 -7.36 12.65
CA LEU A 78 7.72 -6.90 11.83
C LEU A 78 9.03 -7.61 12.20
N GLU A 79 9.38 -7.66 13.49
CA GLU A 79 10.60 -8.32 13.97
C GLU A 79 10.63 -9.81 13.60
N LYS A 80 9.48 -10.50 13.76
CA LYS A 80 9.33 -11.91 13.36
C LYS A 80 9.60 -12.08 11.86
N LEU A 81 8.99 -11.23 11.03
CA LEU A 81 9.13 -11.30 9.58
C LEU A 81 10.56 -10.95 9.13
N GLN A 82 11.15 -9.88 9.67
CA GLN A 82 12.53 -9.49 9.40
C GLN A 82 13.53 -10.61 9.76
N LYS A 83 13.36 -11.24 10.92
CA LYS A 83 14.20 -12.37 11.33
C LYS A 83 14.09 -13.52 10.34
N ALA A 84 12.87 -13.90 9.97
CA ALA A 84 12.62 -14.98 9.03
C ALA A 84 13.16 -14.66 7.62
N ALA A 85 12.99 -13.43 7.14
CA ALA A 85 13.49 -12.97 5.85
C ALA A 85 15.02 -13.07 5.78
N ARG A 86 15.73 -12.60 6.82
CA ARG A 86 17.18 -12.73 6.93
C ARG A 86 17.65 -14.19 6.95
N GLN A 87 16.96 -15.05 7.70
CA GLN A 87 17.30 -16.48 7.78
C GLN A 87 17.10 -17.22 6.46
N ASN A 88 16.18 -16.75 5.61
CA ASN A 88 15.91 -17.31 4.29
C ASN A 88 16.69 -16.60 3.16
N GLY A 89 17.59 -15.68 3.50
CA GLY A 89 18.44 -14.98 2.52
C GLY A 89 17.67 -14.04 1.60
N LEU A 90 16.55 -13.48 2.05
CA LEU A 90 15.87 -12.40 1.32
C LEU A 90 16.67 -11.09 1.44
N GLU A 91 16.85 -10.41 0.31
CA GLU A 91 17.53 -9.13 0.16
C GLU A 91 16.48 -8.01 0.04
N VAL A 92 15.69 -7.85 1.10
CA VAL A 92 14.62 -6.87 1.21
C VAL A 92 14.80 -6.02 2.47
N GLU A 93 14.39 -4.76 2.38
CA GLU A 93 14.26 -3.86 3.52
C GLU A 93 12.80 -3.84 3.96
N LEU A 94 12.56 -4.08 5.24
CA LEU A 94 11.22 -4.12 5.82
C LEU A 94 11.12 -3.08 6.94
N SER A 95 10.15 -2.20 6.82
CA SER A 95 9.66 -1.35 7.90
C SER A 95 8.15 -1.55 8.06
N ALA A 96 7.56 -0.91 9.06
CA ALA A 96 6.12 -0.95 9.27
C ALA A 96 5.58 0.44 9.59
N ALA A 97 4.36 0.67 9.13
CA ALA A 97 3.47 1.75 9.50
C ALA A 97 2.11 1.13 9.84
N ALA A 98 1.02 1.86 9.66
CA ALA A 98 -0.34 1.33 9.76
C ALA A 98 -1.23 1.98 8.70
N GLU A 99 -2.24 1.24 8.24
CA GLU A 99 -3.38 1.81 7.52
C GLU A 99 -4.50 2.08 8.51
N TYR A 100 -4.75 3.36 8.81
CA TYR A 100 -5.76 3.77 9.78
C TYR A 100 -7.11 3.99 9.12
N MET A 101 -8.14 3.25 9.54
CA MET A 101 -9.52 3.63 9.23
C MET A 101 -9.83 4.95 9.92
N LEU A 102 -10.38 5.93 9.19
CA LEU A 102 -10.81 7.21 9.76
C LEU A 102 -12.13 7.06 10.54
N ASP A 103 -12.07 6.33 11.65
CA ASP A 103 -13.17 6.04 12.58
C ASP A 103 -12.98 6.74 13.94
N ASP A 104 -13.91 6.49 14.88
CA ASP A 104 -13.86 7.05 16.24
C ASP A 104 -12.63 6.58 17.03
N HIS A 105 -12.10 5.38 16.73
CA HIS A 105 -10.90 4.88 17.38
C HIS A 105 -9.67 5.69 16.95
N PHE A 106 -9.50 5.93 15.65
CA PHE A 106 -8.45 6.79 15.12
C PHE A 106 -8.53 8.22 15.70
N MET A 107 -9.74 8.79 15.74
CA MET A 107 -9.94 10.11 16.37
C MET A 107 -9.59 10.12 17.87
N GLY A 108 -9.83 9.00 18.57
CA GLY A 108 -9.38 8.80 19.94
C GLY A 108 -7.86 8.86 20.06
N LEU A 109 -7.14 8.11 19.20
CA LEU A 109 -5.67 8.08 19.17
C LEU A 109 -5.06 9.46 18.89
N LEU A 110 -5.61 10.20 17.92
CA LEU A 110 -5.18 11.56 17.63
C LEU A 110 -5.34 12.49 18.84
N ARG A 111 -6.50 12.47 19.48
CA ARG A 111 -6.81 13.36 20.62
C ARG A 111 -6.01 13.03 21.88
N SER A 112 -5.71 11.75 22.11
CA SER A 112 -4.84 11.34 23.22
C SER A 112 -3.37 11.67 22.98
N LYS A 113 -3.01 12.15 21.78
CA LYS A 113 -1.63 12.41 21.36
C LYS A 113 -0.73 11.17 21.46
N GLU A 114 -1.33 10.00 21.31
CA GLU A 114 -0.56 8.77 21.16
C GLU A 114 0.18 8.82 19.82
N PRO A 115 1.51 8.57 19.79
CA PRO A 115 2.24 8.56 18.54
C PRO A 115 1.66 7.52 17.57
N LEU A 116 1.33 7.96 16.35
CA LEU A 116 0.85 7.08 15.30
C LEU A 116 2.04 6.43 14.58
N MET A 117 1.79 5.25 14.00
CA MET A 117 2.74 4.55 13.13
C MET A 117 2.73 5.23 11.75
N THR A 118 3.83 5.90 11.37
CA THR A 118 3.94 6.67 10.13
C THR A 118 4.69 5.89 9.05
N LEU A 119 4.38 6.16 7.78
CA LEU A 119 5.13 5.64 6.62
C LEU A 119 6.57 6.16 6.64
N THR A 120 6.69 7.46 6.83
CA THR A 120 7.94 8.17 7.07
C THR A 120 7.61 9.50 7.72
N HIS A 121 8.51 10.04 8.54
CA HIS A 121 8.34 11.33 9.20
C HIS A 121 6.93 11.44 9.83
N ASN A 122 6.07 12.28 9.26
CA ASN A 122 4.71 12.55 9.70
C ASN A 122 3.63 12.05 8.72
N TYR A 123 3.96 11.23 7.71
CA TYR A 123 3.00 10.72 6.74
C TYR A 123 2.25 9.52 7.34
N ILE A 124 0.92 9.60 7.40
CA ILE A 124 0.06 8.51 7.85
C ILE A 124 -0.79 7.99 6.70
N LEU A 125 -0.91 6.67 6.58
CA LEU A 125 -1.82 6.06 5.62
C LEU A 125 -3.21 5.96 6.24
N THR A 126 -4.22 6.43 5.52
CA THR A 126 -5.60 6.53 6.00
C THR A 126 -6.58 5.92 5.01
N GLU A 127 -7.58 5.21 5.51
CA GLU A 127 -8.65 4.57 4.74
C GLU A 127 -10.03 5.11 5.17
N LEU A 128 -10.98 5.12 4.22
CA LEU A 128 -12.39 5.38 4.49
C LEU A 128 -13.22 4.10 4.40
N SER A 129 -14.38 4.08 5.07
CA SER A 129 -15.36 3.03 4.84
C SER A 129 -15.80 2.98 3.38
N TYR A 130 -15.84 1.78 2.79
CA TYR A 130 -16.41 1.55 1.46
C TYR A 130 -17.91 1.84 1.38
N SER A 131 -18.63 1.79 2.51
CA SER A 131 -20.07 1.97 2.55
C SER A 131 -20.49 3.43 2.36
N SER A 132 -19.76 4.36 2.97
CA SER A 132 -20.06 5.79 2.92
C SER A 132 -18.85 6.63 3.33
N ALA A 133 -18.68 7.78 2.68
CA ALA A 133 -17.72 8.79 3.14
C ALA A 133 -18.10 9.29 4.56
N PRO A 134 -17.13 9.61 5.42
CA PRO A 134 -17.39 10.28 6.69
C PRO A 134 -18.06 11.64 6.44
N SER A 135 -19.11 11.95 7.22
CA SER A 135 -19.82 13.24 7.13
C SER A 135 -18.98 14.44 7.58
N LYS A 136 -17.83 14.19 8.22
CA LYS A 136 -16.97 15.19 8.88
C LYS A 136 -15.52 15.12 8.37
N LEU A 137 -15.33 14.79 7.09
CA LEU A 137 -13.99 14.60 6.53
C LEU A 137 -13.11 15.87 6.64
N GLU A 138 -13.71 17.06 6.49
CA GLU A 138 -13.09 18.35 6.76
C GLU A 138 -12.54 18.47 8.19
N GLU A 139 -13.36 18.11 9.19
CA GLU A 139 -12.98 18.17 10.60
C GLU A 139 -11.86 17.17 10.89
N ILE A 140 -11.96 15.95 10.34
CA ILE A 140 -10.92 14.92 10.47
C ILE A 140 -9.60 15.42 9.89
N SER A 141 -9.61 16.01 8.68
CA SER A 141 -8.38 16.53 8.06
C SER A 141 -7.75 17.67 8.88
N PHE A 142 -8.57 18.56 9.42
CA PHE A 142 -8.11 19.62 10.30
C PHE A 142 -7.43 19.05 11.56
N GLU A 143 -8.06 18.06 12.22
CA GLU A 143 -7.52 17.40 13.41
C GLU A 143 -6.20 16.68 13.12
N ILE A 144 -6.07 16.02 11.97
CA ILE A 144 -4.80 15.42 11.52
C ILE A 144 -3.72 16.49 11.38
N SER A 145 -4.06 17.62 10.73
CA SER A 145 -3.13 18.70 10.45
C SER A 145 -2.64 19.41 11.72
N VAL A 146 -3.50 19.70 12.69
CA VAL A 146 -3.10 20.33 13.96
C VAL A 146 -2.23 19.42 14.84
N ASN A 147 -2.32 18.10 14.63
CA ASN A 147 -1.42 17.12 15.23
C ASN A 147 -0.13 16.91 14.42
N ASN A 148 0.12 17.74 13.40
CA ASN A 148 1.31 17.77 12.55
C ASN A 148 1.50 16.53 11.66
N TYR A 149 0.43 15.79 11.35
CA TYR A 149 0.49 14.67 10.42
C TYR A 149 0.09 15.10 8.99
N GLN A 150 0.64 14.40 8.00
CA GLN A 150 0.28 14.53 6.58
C GLN A 150 -0.53 13.29 6.18
N PRO A 151 -1.85 13.42 5.93
CA PRO A 151 -2.64 12.26 5.57
C PRO A 151 -2.41 11.84 4.12
N LEU A 152 -2.26 10.52 3.91
CA LEU A 152 -2.25 9.85 2.61
C LEU A 152 -3.49 8.95 2.52
N MET A 153 -4.40 9.29 1.62
CA MET A 153 -5.61 8.50 1.38
C MET A 153 -5.26 7.26 0.57
N ALA A 154 -5.47 6.09 1.18
CA ALA A 154 -5.36 4.79 0.54
C ALA A 154 -6.48 4.63 -0.50
N HIS A 155 -6.07 4.17 -1.68
CA HIS A 155 -6.90 3.66 -2.79
C HIS A 155 -8.26 4.37 -2.99
N PRO A 156 -8.31 5.71 -3.08
CA PRO A 156 -9.57 6.46 -3.15
C PRO A 156 -10.44 6.10 -4.36
N GLU A 157 -9.84 5.55 -5.42
CA GLU A 157 -10.55 5.02 -6.58
C GLU A 157 -11.48 3.85 -6.24
N ARG A 158 -11.27 3.15 -5.12
CA ARG A 158 -12.07 1.99 -4.72
C ARG A 158 -13.38 2.39 -4.03
N TYR A 159 -13.57 3.64 -3.63
CA TYR A 159 -14.78 4.10 -2.95
C TYR A 159 -15.95 4.33 -3.93
N PRO A 160 -17.03 3.50 -3.88
CA PRO A 160 -18.10 3.54 -4.88
C PRO A 160 -18.85 4.87 -4.97
N TYR A 161 -18.95 5.58 -3.84
CA TYR A 161 -19.64 6.87 -3.76
C TYR A 161 -18.92 8.00 -4.51
N TYR A 162 -17.63 7.84 -4.86
CA TYR A 162 -16.92 8.78 -5.73
C TYR A 162 -17.11 8.49 -7.22
N HIS A 163 -17.61 7.31 -7.61
CA HIS A 163 -17.66 6.91 -9.01
C HIS A 163 -18.60 7.73 -9.90
N LYS A 164 -19.52 8.48 -9.29
CA LYS A 164 -20.44 9.43 -9.96
C LYS A 164 -20.05 10.90 -9.76
N ASN A 165 -19.04 11.18 -8.94
CA ASN A 165 -18.57 12.53 -8.65
C ASN A 165 -17.04 12.55 -8.52
N TYR A 166 -16.35 12.65 -9.66
CA TYR A 166 -14.89 12.64 -9.70
C TYR A 166 -14.25 13.92 -9.14
N GLU A 167 -15.01 15.01 -8.98
CA GLU A 167 -14.52 16.23 -8.30
C GLU A 167 -14.17 15.95 -6.83
N ALA A 168 -14.73 14.88 -6.24
CA ALA A 168 -14.38 14.44 -4.90
C ALA A 168 -12.88 14.13 -4.73
N TYR A 169 -12.18 13.67 -5.78
CA TYR A 169 -10.74 13.43 -5.72
C TYR A 169 -9.95 14.74 -5.58
N SER A 170 -10.33 15.77 -6.33
CA SER A 170 -9.75 17.11 -6.16
C SER A 170 -10.10 17.69 -4.78
N ARG A 171 -11.32 17.43 -4.29
CA ARG A 171 -11.72 17.85 -2.95
C ARG A 171 -10.85 17.23 -1.86
N LEU A 172 -10.49 15.94 -1.96
CA LEU A 172 -9.54 15.32 -1.04
C LEU A 172 -8.19 16.06 -1.01
N LYS A 173 -7.67 16.43 -2.19
CA LYS A 173 -6.43 17.23 -2.30
C LYS A 173 -6.57 18.61 -1.64
N GLU A 174 -7.69 19.30 -1.85
CA GLU A 174 -7.97 20.60 -1.22
C GLU A 174 -8.04 20.50 0.30
N LEU A 175 -8.52 19.38 0.83
CA LEU A 175 -8.52 19.09 2.26
C LEU A 175 -7.13 18.75 2.80
N GLY A 176 -6.12 18.61 1.95
CA GLY A 176 -4.75 18.32 2.33
C GLY A 176 -4.38 16.84 2.26
N PHE A 177 -5.26 15.95 1.78
CA PHE A 177 -4.89 14.55 1.56
C PHE A 177 -3.96 14.41 0.35
N LEU A 178 -2.92 13.60 0.49
CA LEU A 178 -2.24 12.99 -0.63
C LEU A 178 -3.03 11.75 -1.07
N LEU A 179 -2.91 11.32 -2.32
CA LEU A 179 -3.65 10.17 -2.84
C LEU A 179 -2.69 9.06 -3.27
N GLN A 180 -2.95 7.84 -2.78
CA GLN A 180 -2.26 6.62 -3.19
C GLN A 180 -3.17 5.77 -4.07
N VAL A 181 -2.81 5.54 -5.33
CA VAL A 181 -3.56 4.67 -6.25
C VAL A 181 -3.11 3.21 -6.08
N ASN A 182 -4.04 2.28 -5.91
CA ASN A 182 -3.73 0.86 -5.85
C ASN A 182 -3.44 0.33 -7.27
N LEU A 183 -2.32 -0.38 -7.44
CA LEU A 183 -1.88 -0.89 -8.74
C LEU A 183 -2.90 -1.84 -9.38
N LEU A 184 -3.51 -2.74 -8.58
CA LEU A 184 -4.52 -3.68 -9.07
C LEU A 184 -5.76 -2.96 -9.61
N SER A 185 -6.08 -1.76 -9.14
CA SER A 185 -7.17 -0.95 -9.69
C SER A 185 -7.00 -0.68 -11.19
N LEU A 186 -5.77 -0.48 -11.66
CA LEU A 186 -5.49 -0.22 -13.08
C LEU A 186 -5.80 -1.42 -13.97
N THR A 187 -5.63 -2.64 -13.44
CA THR A 187 -5.85 -3.90 -14.18
C THR A 187 -7.33 -4.23 -14.37
N GLY A 188 -8.23 -3.54 -13.66
CA GLY A 188 -9.65 -3.88 -13.62
C GLY A 188 -10.02 -4.98 -12.63
N TYR A 189 -9.08 -5.41 -11.77
CA TYR A 189 -9.30 -6.43 -10.75
C TYR A 189 -10.52 -6.13 -9.85
N TYR A 190 -10.68 -4.86 -9.43
CA TYR A 190 -11.82 -4.39 -8.61
C TYR A 190 -13.02 -3.89 -9.45
N GLY A 191 -13.03 -4.18 -10.75
CA GLY A 191 -14.12 -3.83 -11.65
C GLY A 191 -13.91 -2.54 -12.45
N LYS A 192 -14.78 -2.35 -13.45
CA LYS A 192 -14.63 -1.29 -14.47
C LYS A 192 -14.70 0.13 -13.90
N SER A 193 -15.58 0.36 -12.92
CA SER A 193 -15.73 1.70 -12.33
C SER A 193 -14.49 2.12 -11.56
N VAL A 194 -13.87 1.19 -10.82
CA VAL A 194 -12.62 1.40 -10.09
C VAL A 194 -11.47 1.67 -11.06
N ALA A 195 -11.32 0.87 -12.12
CA ALA A 195 -10.28 1.12 -13.13
C ALA A 195 -10.43 2.49 -13.81
N LYS A 196 -11.67 2.90 -14.11
CA LYS A 196 -11.95 4.23 -14.68
C LYS A 196 -11.59 5.35 -13.70
N ALA A 197 -11.89 5.18 -12.42
CA ALA A 197 -11.52 6.13 -11.38
C ALA A 197 -10.00 6.21 -11.20
N ALA A 198 -9.29 5.07 -11.13
CA ALA A 198 -7.83 5.01 -11.04
C ALA A 198 -7.17 5.78 -12.20
N LYS A 199 -7.63 5.53 -13.43
CA LYS A 199 -7.16 6.22 -14.63
C LYS A 199 -7.45 7.72 -14.58
N TYR A 200 -8.63 8.11 -14.10
CA TYR A 200 -8.97 9.53 -13.93
C TYR A 200 -7.99 10.23 -12.97
N ILE A 201 -7.69 9.62 -11.82
CA ILE A 201 -6.76 10.19 -10.84
C ILE A 201 -5.37 10.36 -11.48
N LEU A 202 -4.89 9.36 -12.22
CA LEU A 202 -3.58 9.42 -12.89
C LEU A 202 -3.50 10.43 -14.05
N ASP A 203 -4.51 10.44 -14.92
CA ASP A 203 -4.60 11.31 -16.10
C ASP A 203 -4.68 12.79 -15.72
N ASN A 204 -5.30 13.10 -14.57
CA ASN A 204 -5.43 14.47 -14.03
C ASN A 204 -4.30 14.86 -13.07
N GLY A 205 -3.26 14.02 -12.92
CA GLY A 205 -2.11 14.31 -12.06
C GLY A 205 -2.44 14.42 -10.57
N LEU A 206 -3.50 13.74 -10.12
CA LEU A 206 -3.96 13.77 -8.73
C LEU A 206 -3.27 12.73 -7.84
N ALA A 207 -2.68 11.68 -8.42
CA ALA A 207 -1.96 10.66 -7.67
C ALA A 207 -0.60 11.16 -7.20
N ASP A 208 -0.32 11.01 -5.91
CA ASP A 208 0.98 11.30 -5.31
C ASP A 208 1.81 10.03 -5.13
N PHE A 209 1.15 8.92 -4.82
CA PHE A 209 1.77 7.63 -4.53
C PHE A 209 1.06 6.47 -5.24
N VAL A 210 1.72 5.32 -5.27
CA VAL A 210 1.10 4.04 -5.64
C VAL A 210 1.42 2.98 -4.60
N GLY A 211 0.61 1.95 -4.51
CA GLY A 211 0.75 0.89 -3.52
C GLY A 211 0.24 -0.43 -4.07
N THR A 212 0.82 -1.54 -3.62
CA THR A 212 0.38 -2.86 -4.08
C THR A 212 -0.92 -3.28 -3.42
N ASP A 213 -1.14 -2.87 -2.16
CA ASP A 213 -2.26 -3.29 -1.33
C ASP A 213 -2.38 -4.84 -1.31
N LEU A 214 -1.19 -5.48 -1.27
CA LEU A 214 -1.05 -6.92 -1.39
C LEU A 214 -1.48 -7.58 -0.08
N HIS A 215 -2.46 -8.48 -0.19
CA HIS A 215 -2.95 -9.29 0.92
C HIS A 215 -2.61 -10.78 0.77
N HIS A 216 -2.65 -11.30 -0.46
CA HIS A 216 -2.58 -12.74 -0.72
C HIS A 216 -2.13 -13.09 -2.14
N PHE A 217 -1.86 -14.37 -2.41
CA PHE A 217 -1.35 -14.86 -3.70
C PHE A 217 -2.20 -14.48 -4.92
N LYS A 218 -3.54 -14.34 -4.80
CA LYS A 218 -4.34 -13.89 -5.95
C LYS A 218 -4.02 -12.46 -6.37
N HIS A 219 -3.72 -11.57 -5.42
CA HIS A 219 -3.24 -10.21 -5.70
C HIS A 219 -1.86 -10.30 -6.37
N LEU A 220 -0.95 -11.08 -5.79
CA LEU A 220 0.41 -11.26 -6.31
C LEU A 220 0.41 -11.76 -7.76
N ASN A 221 -0.40 -12.78 -8.06
CA ASN A 221 -0.49 -13.35 -9.41
C ASN A 221 -0.93 -12.31 -10.44
N VAL A 222 -1.86 -11.42 -10.08
CA VAL A 222 -2.31 -10.36 -10.98
C VAL A 222 -1.28 -9.23 -11.05
N LEU A 223 -0.66 -8.83 -9.94
CA LEU A 223 0.39 -7.81 -9.90
C LEU A 223 1.59 -8.20 -10.76
N THR A 224 1.95 -9.47 -10.78
CA THR A 224 3.14 -9.98 -11.49
C THR A 224 2.84 -10.52 -12.89
N ASP A 225 1.57 -10.54 -13.30
CA ASP A 225 1.17 -10.92 -14.66
C ASP A 225 1.76 -9.95 -15.70
N THR A 226 2.23 -10.50 -16.81
CA THR A 226 2.92 -9.72 -17.85
C THR A 226 2.03 -8.63 -18.47
N GLN A 227 0.72 -8.86 -18.58
CA GLN A 227 -0.22 -7.84 -19.09
C GLN A 227 -0.40 -6.71 -18.08
N SER A 228 -0.48 -7.04 -16.78
CA SER A 228 -0.54 -6.05 -15.71
C SER A 228 0.72 -5.20 -15.66
N ILE A 229 1.90 -5.82 -15.74
CA ILE A 229 3.18 -5.11 -15.79
C ILE A 229 3.23 -4.13 -16.97
N ALA A 230 2.89 -4.58 -18.18
CA ALA A 230 2.86 -3.70 -19.36
C ALA A 230 1.87 -2.54 -19.20
N LEU A 231 0.76 -2.76 -18.47
CA LEU A 231 -0.22 -1.73 -18.15
C LEU A 231 0.35 -0.71 -17.16
N PHE A 232 1.08 -1.17 -16.15
CA PHE A 232 1.72 -0.29 -15.18
C PHE A 232 2.83 0.54 -15.84
N GLU A 233 3.69 -0.07 -16.64
CA GLU A 233 4.71 0.65 -17.40
C GLU A 233 4.08 1.72 -18.31
N LYS A 234 2.99 1.39 -18.99
CA LYS A 234 2.26 2.35 -19.84
C LYS A 234 1.72 3.56 -19.07
N TYR A 235 1.19 3.37 -17.86
CA TYR A 235 0.56 4.46 -17.11
C TYR A 235 1.49 5.18 -16.13
N LEU A 236 2.54 4.49 -15.67
CA LEU A 236 3.35 4.90 -14.53
C LEU A 236 4.85 4.95 -14.84
N GLY A 237 5.33 4.23 -15.87
CA GLY A 237 6.75 3.95 -16.08
C GLY A 237 7.65 5.17 -16.29
N ASP A 238 7.09 6.29 -16.75
CA ASP A 238 7.83 7.55 -16.93
C ASP A 238 7.87 8.42 -15.66
N ARG A 239 7.17 8.01 -14.59
CA ARG A 239 7.05 8.77 -13.33
C ARG A 239 7.76 8.03 -12.20
N VAL A 240 8.37 8.80 -11.31
CA VAL A 240 8.93 8.28 -10.07
C VAL A 240 7.86 8.37 -8.99
N PHE A 241 7.51 7.23 -8.39
CA PHE A 241 6.58 7.14 -7.27
C PHE A 241 7.30 6.65 -6.01
N ASN A 242 6.69 6.91 -4.85
CA ASN A 242 7.11 6.40 -3.54
C ASN A 242 8.45 6.92 -3.02
N GLU A 243 8.88 8.07 -3.56
CA GLU A 243 9.88 8.93 -2.95
C GLU A 243 9.19 9.97 -2.06
N PHE A 244 9.47 9.89 -0.76
CA PHE A 244 8.98 10.89 0.18
C PHE A 244 9.91 12.11 0.16
N ARG A 245 9.31 13.30 0.12
CA ARG A 245 10.07 14.55 0.23
C ARG A 245 10.50 14.71 1.70
N GLY A 246 11.82 14.87 1.89
CA GLY A 246 12.40 15.26 3.18
C GLY A 246 12.25 16.74 3.49
#